data_AF-A0A965NP24-F1
#
_entry.id   AF-A0A965NP24-F1
#
_cell.length_a   1.000
_cell.length_b   1.000
_cell.length_c   1.000
_cell.angle_alpha   90.00
_cell.angle_beta   90.00
_cell.angle_gamma   90.00
#
_symmetry.space_group_name_H-M   'P 1'
#
loop_
_entity.id
_entity.type
_entity.pdbx_description
1 polymer ?
#
loop_
_entity_poly.entity_id
_entity_poly.type
_entity_poly.pdbx_seq_one_letter_code
_entity_poly.pdbx_strand_id
1 'polypeptide(L)'
;DNVGNYAADGIVVHRGDERLTALAWKAGEELPAAIVVAELADADEAALAREAAARADLAADTPIEPLTGALAGAIVEGNLVLKGEFEGSFTIPKKGLDDSDIRDGDFLAERRKKERLNLLLWNAARVGAAVLVLSLLLDIAGIVVGMRSQSLEKANEARRPVVEDIEASQAITSRILELGVKRLLPMEMLALVNEKRPATVEFTHIQCEIKKAKDSAIAKPTMTVDAKTPNAGDISDFLKAVQAMPEIEAVTPGEPRVRETSTTFRLEITFKQAALLKAAETIKQ
;
A
#
# COMPACT_ATOMS: atom_id res chain seq x y z
N ASP A 1 -2.14 -1.78 -49.83
CA ASP A 1 -3.44 -1.11 -49.75
C ASP A 1 -4.12 -1.07 -51.11
N ASN A 2 -4.84 -2.12 -51.43
CA ASN A 2 -6.00 -2.06 -52.30
C ASN A 2 -6.92 -3.21 -51.86
N VAL A 3 -7.65 -2.97 -50.77
CA VAL A 3 -8.82 -3.78 -50.42
C VAL A 3 -9.77 -3.62 -51.60
N GLY A 4 -10.34 -4.71 -52.12
CA GLY A 4 -11.27 -4.69 -53.26
C GLY A 4 -12.62 -4.03 -52.95
N ASN A 5 -12.60 -2.89 -52.26
CA ASN A 5 -13.72 -1.96 -52.21
C ASN A 5 -13.69 -1.18 -53.51
N TYR A 6 -14.50 -1.61 -54.47
CA TYR A 6 -14.93 -0.71 -55.53
C TYR A 6 -15.68 0.45 -54.85
N ALA A 7 -15.01 1.60 -54.74
CA ALA A 7 -15.59 2.82 -54.16
C ALA A 7 -16.71 3.40 -55.04
N ALA A 8 -16.86 2.89 -56.27
CA ALA A 8 -17.88 3.21 -57.25
C ALA A 8 -18.31 1.91 -57.95
N ASP A 9 -19.45 1.91 -58.63
CA ASP A 9 -19.87 0.77 -59.45
C ASP A 9 -18.83 0.47 -60.54
N GLY A 10 -18.56 -0.81 -60.78
CA GLY A 10 -17.50 -1.22 -61.71
C GLY A 10 -17.72 -2.62 -62.26
N ILE A 11 -17.24 -2.85 -63.48
CA ILE A 11 -17.31 -4.15 -64.15
C ILE A 11 -15.90 -4.60 -64.48
N VAL A 12 -15.52 -5.78 -64.03
CA VAL A 12 -14.25 -6.42 -64.41
C VAL A 12 -14.55 -7.52 -65.41
N VAL A 13 -13.89 -7.52 -66.56
CA VAL A 13 -13.97 -8.61 -67.53
C VAL A 13 -12.62 -9.31 -67.57
N HIS A 14 -12.58 -10.54 -67.08
CA HIS A 14 -11.41 -11.40 -67.18
C HIS A 14 -11.44 -12.23 -68.47
N ARG A 15 -10.37 -12.11 -69.27
CA ARG A 15 -10.09 -12.93 -70.45
C ARG A 15 -9.10 -14.04 -70.09
N GLY A 16 -9.61 -15.27 -69.97
CA GLY A 16 -8.81 -16.47 -69.89
C GLY A 16 -8.58 -17.11 -71.26
N ASP A 17 -7.84 -18.22 -71.29
CA ASP A 17 -7.48 -18.91 -72.54
C ASP A 17 -8.69 -19.52 -73.27
N GLU A 18 -9.71 -19.95 -72.52
CA GLU A 18 -10.89 -20.65 -73.07
C GLU A 18 -12.21 -19.91 -72.81
N ARG A 19 -12.24 -18.96 -71.86
CA ARG A 19 -13.47 -18.35 -71.35
C ARG A 19 -13.32 -16.87 -71.05
N LEU A 20 -14.41 -16.14 -71.21
CA LEU A 20 -14.60 -14.78 -70.73
C LEU A 20 -15.45 -14.81 -69.46
N THR A 21 -15.02 -14.09 -68.42
CA THR A 21 -15.77 -13.96 -67.16
C THR A 21 -15.96 -12.49 -66.85
N ALA A 22 -17.21 -12.02 -66.77
CA ALA A 22 -17.56 -10.67 -66.35
C ALA A 22 -18.08 -10.68 -64.90
N LEU A 23 -17.52 -9.81 -64.07
CA LEU A 23 -17.87 -9.60 -62.67
C LEU A 23 -18.38 -8.17 -62.52
N ALA A 24 -19.62 -8.01 -62.07
CA ALA A 24 -20.22 -6.71 -61.81
C ALA A 24 -20.22 -6.43 -60.31
N TRP A 25 -19.68 -5.28 -59.91
CA TRP A 25 -19.54 -4.84 -58.53
C TRP A 25 -20.39 -3.60 -58.28
N LYS A 26 -21.14 -3.63 -57.18
CA LYS A 26 -21.83 -2.45 -56.65
C LYS A 26 -20.93 -1.72 -55.66
N ALA A 27 -21.05 -0.40 -55.64
CA ALA A 27 -20.29 0.45 -54.74
C ALA A 27 -20.47 0.01 -53.28
N GLY A 28 -19.36 -0.31 -52.61
CA GLY A 28 -19.33 -0.70 -51.19
C GLY A 28 -19.68 -2.16 -50.89
N GLU A 29 -19.90 -3.01 -51.88
CA GLU A 29 -20.06 -4.46 -51.68
C GLU A 29 -18.71 -5.19 -51.70
N GLU A 30 -18.55 -6.18 -50.80
CA GLU A 30 -17.34 -7.01 -50.70
C GLU A 30 -17.35 -8.21 -51.68
N LEU A 31 -18.47 -8.44 -52.38
CA LEU A 31 -18.66 -9.52 -53.35
C LEU A 31 -19.29 -8.99 -54.64
N PRO A 32 -19.08 -9.65 -55.79
CA PRO A 32 -19.72 -9.25 -57.04
C PRO A 32 -21.23 -9.52 -56.99
N ALA A 33 -22.01 -8.52 -57.39
CA ALA A 33 -23.46 -8.60 -57.46
C ALA A 33 -23.95 -9.52 -58.61
N ALA A 34 -23.16 -9.65 -59.68
CA ALA A 34 -23.41 -10.60 -60.75
C ALA A 34 -22.11 -11.16 -61.34
N ILE A 35 -22.17 -12.44 -61.75
CA ILE A 35 -21.11 -13.14 -62.46
C ILE A 35 -21.70 -13.73 -63.75
N VAL A 36 -21.08 -13.43 -64.88
CA VAL A 36 -21.46 -13.97 -66.19
C VAL A 36 -20.24 -14.61 -66.83
N VAL A 37 -20.38 -15.85 -67.29
CA VAL A 37 -19.30 -16.62 -67.91
C VAL A 37 -19.75 -17.07 -69.29
N ALA A 38 -18.89 -16.88 -70.29
CA ALA A 38 -19.11 -17.34 -71.65
C ALA A 38 -17.84 -17.96 -72.24
N GLU A 39 -17.97 -18.83 -73.24
CA GLU A 39 -16.83 -19.35 -73.98
C GLU A 39 -16.23 -18.27 -74.86
N LEU A 40 -14.90 -18.22 -74.94
CA LEU A 40 -14.20 -17.17 -75.68
C LEU A 40 -14.54 -17.19 -77.18
N ALA A 41 -14.90 -18.36 -77.71
CA ALA A 41 -15.28 -18.54 -79.12
C ALA A 41 -16.62 -17.87 -79.47
N ASP A 42 -17.52 -17.72 -78.50
CA ASP A 42 -18.93 -17.38 -78.73
C ASP A 42 -19.33 -15.99 -78.19
N ALA A 43 -18.40 -15.29 -77.51
CA ALA A 43 -18.71 -14.04 -76.82
C ALA A 43 -17.68 -12.94 -77.05
N ASP A 44 -18.19 -11.71 -77.09
CA ASP A 44 -17.39 -10.48 -77.09
C ASP A 44 -17.35 -9.86 -75.68
N GLU A 45 -16.22 -9.26 -75.32
CA GLU A 45 -15.98 -8.69 -73.99
C GLU A 45 -16.99 -7.58 -73.67
N ALA A 46 -17.29 -6.72 -74.64
CA ALA A 46 -18.23 -5.62 -74.45
C ALA A 46 -19.70 -6.09 -74.40
N ALA A 47 -20.02 -7.21 -75.03
CA ALA A 47 -21.34 -7.83 -74.91
C ALA A 47 -21.53 -8.49 -73.54
N LEU A 48 -20.52 -9.22 -73.07
CA LEU A 48 -20.54 -9.89 -71.76
C LEU A 48 -20.58 -8.88 -70.60
N ALA A 49 -19.82 -7.79 -70.71
CA ALA A 49 -19.86 -6.70 -69.74
C ALA A 49 -21.25 -6.07 -69.63
N ARG A 50 -21.93 -5.82 -70.77
CA ARG A 50 -23.29 -5.28 -70.78
C ARG A 50 -24.31 -6.24 -70.16
N GLU A 51 -24.14 -7.53 -70.38
CA GLU A 51 -24.99 -8.54 -69.74
C GLU A 51 -24.78 -8.56 -68.22
N ALA A 52 -23.53 -8.52 -67.76
CA ALA A 52 -23.22 -8.44 -66.33
C ALA A 52 -23.75 -7.16 -65.69
N ALA A 53 -23.64 -6.01 -66.38
CA ALA A 53 -24.22 -4.74 -65.94
C ALA A 53 -25.74 -4.84 -65.77
N ALA A 54 -26.43 -5.41 -66.76
CA ALA A 54 -27.88 -5.56 -66.73
C ALA A 54 -28.35 -6.51 -65.61
N ARG A 55 -27.64 -7.61 -65.36
CA ARG A 55 -27.95 -8.53 -64.26
C ARG A 55 -27.71 -7.92 -62.88
N ALA A 56 -26.75 -7.01 -62.76
CA ALA A 56 -26.44 -6.29 -61.53
C ALA A 56 -27.24 -4.99 -61.36
N ASP A 57 -28.12 -4.61 -62.30
CA ASP A 57 -28.87 -3.34 -62.29
C ASP A 57 -27.94 -2.11 -62.24
N LEU A 58 -26.82 -2.18 -62.98
CA LEU A 58 -25.84 -1.09 -63.12
C LEU A 58 -26.13 -0.27 -64.38
N ALA A 59 -25.68 1.00 -64.38
CA ALA A 59 -25.84 1.89 -65.52
C ALA A 59 -25.06 1.40 -66.76
N ALA A 60 -25.56 1.68 -67.96
CA ALA A 60 -24.96 1.18 -69.20
C ALA A 60 -23.57 1.78 -69.52
N ASP A 61 -23.22 2.89 -68.86
CA ASP A 61 -21.94 3.60 -68.94
C ASP A 61 -20.98 3.26 -67.79
N THR A 62 -21.30 2.24 -66.97
CA THR A 62 -20.42 1.77 -65.89
C THR A 62 -19.03 1.42 -66.44
N PRO A 63 -17.94 1.87 -65.79
CA PRO A 63 -16.58 1.62 -66.27
C PRO A 63 -16.27 0.12 -66.34
N ILE A 64 -15.69 -0.30 -67.46
CA ILE A 64 -15.27 -1.67 -67.72
C ILE A 64 -13.74 -1.74 -67.60
N GLU A 65 -13.26 -2.60 -66.72
CA GLU A 65 -11.85 -2.91 -66.53
C GLU A 65 -11.53 -4.28 -67.16
N PRO A 66 -10.83 -4.32 -68.31
CA PRO A 66 -10.42 -5.58 -68.91
C PRO A 66 -9.18 -6.13 -68.18
N LEU A 67 -9.25 -7.40 -67.79
CA LEU A 67 -8.19 -8.13 -67.12
C LEU A 67 -7.77 -9.34 -67.96
N THR A 68 -6.49 -9.46 -68.27
CA THR A 68 -5.95 -10.60 -69.06
C THR A 68 -4.87 -11.32 -68.27
N GLY A 69 -4.72 -12.62 -68.50
CA GLY A 69 -3.62 -13.42 -67.93
C GLY A 69 -4.07 -14.41 -66.85
N ALA A 70 -3.13 -15.23 -66.38
CA ALA A 70 -3.39 -16.27 -65.40
C ALA A 70 -3.71 -15.69 -64.01
N LEU A 71 -4.79 -16.17 -63.39
CA LEU A 71 -5.17 -15.83 -62.02
C LEU A 71 -4.70 -16.92 -61.06
N ALA A 72 -4.09 -16.51 -59.95
CA ALA A 72 -3.65 -17.37 -58.86
C ALA A 72 -4.29 -16.92 -57.54
N GLY A 73 -4.86 -17.86 -56.80
CA GLY A 73 -5.44 -17.61 -55.48
C GLY A 73 -4.68 -18.34 -54.37
N ALA A 74 -4.47 -17.69 -53.22
CA ALA A 74 -3.92 -18.31 -52.03
C ALA A 74 -4.66 -17.87 -50.77
N ILE A 75 -4.81 -18.79 -49.80
CA ILE A 75 -5.34 -18.46 -48.46
C ILE A 75 -4.17 -18.05 -47.56
N VAL A 76 -4.19 -16.79 -47.10
CA VAL A 76 -3.18 -16.22 -46.19
C VAL A 76 -3.89 -15.69 -44.96
N GLU A 77 -3.54 -16.23 -43.79
CA GLU A 77 -4.16 -15.85 -42.49
C GLU A 77 -5.70 -15.93 -42.47
N GLY A 78 -6.28 -16.77 -43.33
CA GLY A 78 -7.73 -16.96 -43.46
C GLY A 78 -8.40 -16.04 -44.48
N ASN A 79 -7.68 -15.09 -45.09
CA ASN A 79 -8.16 -14.27 -46.18
C ASN A 79 -7.83 -14.93 -47.53
N LEU A 80 -8.67 -14.75 -48.54
CA LEU A 80 -8.38 -15.17 -49.91
C LEU A 80 -7.69 -14.01 -50.63
N VAL A 81 -6.44 -14.23 -51.01
CA VAL A 81 -5.67 -13.27 -51.80
C VAL A 81 -5.61 -13.77 -53.23
N LEU A 82 -6.20 -13.01 -54.14
CA LEU A 82 -6.17 -13.23 -55.58
C LEU A 82 -5.09 -12.34 -56.19
N LYS A 83 -4.22 -12.96 -56.99
CA LYS A 83 -3.15 -12.34 -57.74
C LYS A 83 -3.29 -12.70 -59.21
N GLY A 84 -2.85 -11.83 -60.09
CA GLY A 84 -2.73 -12.13 -61.51
C GLY A 84 -1.62 -11.29 -62.13
N GLU A 85 -1.58 -11.27 -63.46
CA GLU A 85 -0.66 -10.42 -64.24
C GLU A 85 -1.14 -8.96 -64.30
N PHE A 86 -1.61 -8.43 -63.17
CA PHE A 86 -2.04 -7.04 -62.99
C PHE A 86 -1.35 -6.42 -61.78
N GLU A 87 -1.28 -5.09 -61.76
CA GLU A 87 -0.64 -4.36 -60.68
C GLU A 87 -1.53 -4.36 -59.43
N GLY A 88 -1.23 -5.25 -58.48
CA GLY A 88 -1.91 -5.32 -57.18
C GLY A 88 -2.30 -6.73 -56.75
N SER A 89 -3.10 -6.81 -55.68
CA SER A 89 -3.70 -8.06 -55.21
C SER A 89 -5.08 -7.78 -54.63
N PHE A 90 -6.09 -8.53 -55.06
CA PHE A 90 -7.41 -8.45 -54.47
C PHE A 90 -7.46 -9.33 -53.23
N THR A 91 -7.86 -8.76 -52.09
CA THR A 91 -7.98 -9.50 -50.83
C THR A 91 -9.43 -9.54 -50.40
N ILE A 92 -9.99 -10.74 -50.32
CA ILE A 92 -11.33 -10.99 -49.75
C ILE A 92 -11.14 -11.40 -48.28
N PRO A 93 -11.68 -10.64 -47.32
CA PRO A 93 -11.58 -10.96 -45.90
C PRO A 93 -12.24 -12.31 -45.58
N LYS A 94 -11.72 -13.01 -44.56
CA LYS A 94 -12.30 -14.27 -44.06
C LYS A 94 -13.80 -14.17 -43.80
N LYS A 95 -14.26 -13.05 -43.25
CA LYS A 95 -15.68 -12.81 -42.95
C LYS A 95 -16.53 -12.83 -44.23
N GLY A 96 -16.11 -12.10 -45.28
CA GLY A 96 -16.79 -12.11 -46.57
C GLY A 96 -16.81 -13.50 -47.21
N LEU A 97 -15.72 -14.27 -47.09
CA LEU A 97 -15.67 -15.68 -47.55
C LEU A 97 -16.63 -16.59 -46.79
N ASP A 98 -16.67 -16.46 -45.46
CA ASP A 98 -17.56 -17.26 -44.61
C ASP A 98 -19.04 -16.91 -44.84
N ASP A 99 -19.35 -15.64 -45.14
CA ASP A 99 -20.71 -15.16 -45.46
C ASP A 99 -21.14 -15.56 -46.90
N SER A 100 -20.17 -15.72 -47.82
CA SER A 100 -20.37 -16.24 -49.18
C SER A 100 -20.50 -17.77 -49.24
N ASP A 101 -20.24 -18.46 -48.13
CA ASP A 101 -20.11 -19.90 -48.11
C ASP A 101 -21.49 -20.57 -48.20
N ILE A 102 -21.88 -20.94 -49.42
CA ILE A 102 -23.17 -21.59 -49.74
C ILE A 102 -23.24 -23.08 -49.35
N ARG A 103 -22.25 -23.61 -48.61
CA ARG A 103 -22.28 -24.98 -48.10
C ARG A 103 -23.37 -25.15 -47.02
N ASP A 104 -23.79 -26.40 -46.79
CA ASP A 104 -24.87 -26.77 -45.85
C ASP A 104 -24.75 -26.04 -44.49
N GLY A 105 -25.83 -25.41 -44.05
CA GLY A 105 -25.87 -24.59 -42.83
C GLY A 105 -25.52 -25.39 -41.57
N ASP A 106 -25.86 -26.68 -41.56
CA ASP A 106 -25.54 -27.57 -40.43
C ASP A 106 -24.02 -27.82 -40.33
N PHE A 107 -23.34 -27.95 -41.46
CA PHE A 107 -21.88 -28.08 -41.51
C PHE A 107 -21.17 -26.82 -40.97
N LEU A 108 -21.67 -25.63 -41.33
CA LEU A 108 -21.12 -24.35 -40.83
C LEU A 108 -21.37 -24.17 -39.33
N ALA A 109 -22.54 -24.57 -38.83
CA ALA A 109 -22.86 -24.51 -37.41
C ALA A 109 -21.94 -25.43 -36.59
N GLU A 110 -21.68 -26.65 -37.06
CA GLU A 110 -20.74 -27.57 -36.43
C GLU A 110 -19.31 -27.02 -36.40
N ARG A 111 -18.85 -26.40 -37.49
CA ARG A 111 -17.54 -25.76 -37.55
C ARG A 111 -17.42 -24.62 -36.53
N ARG A 112 -18.41 -23.73 -36.46
CA ARG A 112 -18.43 -22.64 -35.46
C ARG A 112 -18.42 -23.18 -34.04
N LYS A 113 -19.11 -24.30 -33.76
CA LYS A 113 -19.09 -24.96 -32.45
C LYS A 113 -17.71 -25.50 -32.11
N LYS A 114 -17.03 -26.14 -33.06
CA LYS A 114 -15.65 -26.63 -32.89
C LYS A 114 -14.66 -25.48 -32.65
N GLU A 115 -14.77 -24.39 -33.39
CA GLU A 115 -13.92 -23.20 -33.20
C GLU A 115 -14.13 -22.56 -31.82
N ARG A 116 -15.38 -22.43 -31.36
CA ARG A 116 -15.69 -21.94 -30.00
C ARG A 116 -15.13 -22.85 -28.91
N LEU A 117 -15.29 -24.16 -29.05
CA LEU A 117 -14.72 -25.12 -28.09
C LEU A 117 -13.21 -25.08 -28.09
N ASN A 118 -12.57 -24.98 -29.26
CA ASN A 118 -11.12 -24.88 -29.36
C ASN A 118 -10.60 -23.62 -28.66
N LEU A 119 -11.24 -22.46 -28.87
CA LEU A 119 -10.89 -21.23 -28.17
C LEU A 119 -11.09 -21.35 -26.65
N LEU A 120 -12.19 -21.98 -26.21
CA LEU A 120 -12.47 -22.18 -24.80
C LEU A 120 -11.42 -23.10 -24.15
N LEU A 121 -11.11 -24.23 -24.79
CA LEU A 121 -10.07 -25.16 -24.33
C LEU A 121 -8.70 -24.49 -24.28
N TRP A 122 -8.38 -23.68 -25.28
CA TRP A 122 -7.12 -22.94 -25.31
C TRP A 122 -7.02 -21.88 -24.21
N ASN A 123 -8.10 -21.15 -23.97
CA ASN A 123 -8.16 -20.20 -22.86
C ASN A 123 -8.10 -20.91 -21.50
N ALA A 124 -8.78 -22.05 -21.35
CA ALA A 124 -8.71 -22.87 -20.13
C ALA A 124 -7.29 -23.40 -19.88
N ALA A 125 -6.60 -23.86 -20.93
CA ALA A 125 -5.20 -24.28 -20.84
C ALA A 125 -4.28 -23.12 -20.42
N ARG A 126 -4.47 -21.92 -20.99
CA ARG A 126 -3.72 -20.71 -20.60
C ARG A 126 -3.95 -20.34 -19.13
N VAL A 127 -5.20 -20.38 -18.66
CA VAL A 127 -5.53 -20.12 -17.26
C VAL A 127 -4.91 -21.19 -16.35
N GLY A 128 -5.00 -22.46 -16.72
CA GLY A 128 -4.36 -23.55 -15.98
C GLY A 128 -2.84 -23.36 -15.87
N ALA A 129 -2.17 -23.00 -16.97
CA ALA A 129 -0.74 -22.68 -16.95
C ALA A 129 -0.42 -21.49 -16.04
N ALA A 130 -1.22 -20.42 -16.08
CA ALA A 130 -1.04 -19.27 -15.20
C ALA A 130 -1.19 -19.63 -13.70
N VAL A 131 -2.17 -20.48 -13.36
CA VAL A 131 -2.36 -20.98 -11.99
C VAL A 131 -1.16 -21.80 -11.52
N LEU A 132 -0.61 -22.67 -12.37
CA LEU A 132 0.58 -23.46 -12.01
C LEU A 132 1.80 -22.57 -11.78
N VAL A 133 2.01 -21.55 -12.61
CA VAL A 133 3.09 -20.57 -12.41
C VAL A 133 2.90 -19.81 -11.10
N LEU A 134 1.67 -19.37 -10.80
CA LEU A 134 1.37 -18.68 -9.55
C LEU A 134 1.60 -19.58 -8.33
N SER A 135 1.20 -20.86 -8.40
CA SER A 135 1.45 -21.84 -7.34
C SER A 135 2.94 -22.00 -7.07
N LEU A 136 3.76 -22.14 -8.13
CA LEU A 136 5.21 -22.26 -8.01
C LEU A 136 5.83 -21.03 -7.35
N LEU A 137 5.36 -19.83 -7.69
CA LEU A 137 5.83 -18.59 -7.07
C LEU A 137 5.48 -18.53 -5.57
N LEU A 138 4.29 -19.00 -5.19
CA LEU A 138 3.90 -19.08 -3.77
C LEU A 138 4.76 -20.07 -2.99
N ASP A 139 5.08 -21.23 -3.57
CA ASP A 139 5.97 -22.20 -2.94
C ASP A 139 7.38 -21.63 -2.71
N ILE A 140 7.95 -20.96 -3.73
CA ILE A 140 9.26 -20.30 -3.61
C ILE A 140 9.22 -19.21 -2.53
N ALA A 141 8.16 -18.39 -2.51
CA ALA A 141 8.00 -17.36 -1.49
C ALA A 141 7.91 -17.97 -0.08
N GLY A 142 7.17 -19.07 0.08
CA GLY A 142 7.08 -19.82 1.33
C GLY A 142 8.44 -20.33 1.81
N ILE A 143 9.26 -20.88 0.91
CA ILE A 143 10.62 -21.33 1.23
C ILE A 143 11.49 -20.16 1.73
N VAL A 144 11.47 -19.03 1.02
CA VAL A 144 12.28 -17.85 1.39
C VAL A 144 11.86 -17.29 2.74
N VAL A 145 10.56 -17.17 2.99
CA VAL A 145 10.03 -16.72 4.28
C VAL A 145 10.41 -17.70 5.40
N GLY A 146 10.29 -19.00 5.15
CA GLY A 146 10.68 -20.05 6.10
C GLY A 146 12.16 -20.02 6.46
N MET A 147 13.05 -19.81 5.48
CA MET A 147 14.48 -19.67 5.74
C MET A 147 14.78 -18.43 6.59
N ARG A 148 14.12 -17.30 6.28
CA ARG A 148 14.31 -16.06 7.02
C ARG A 148 13.78 -16.15 8.45
N SER A 149 12.61 -16.76 8.66
CA SER A 149 12.06 -16.95 9.99
C SER A 149 12.95 -17.83 10.86
N GLN A 150 13.44 -18.96 10.33
CA GLN A 150 14.39 -19.82 11.04
C GLN A 150 15.70 -19.10 11.37
N SER A 151 16.21 -18.28 10.45
CA SER A 151 17.41 -17.48 10.71
C SER A 151 17.19 -16.46 11.82
N LEU A 152 16.02 -15.81 11.86
CA LEU A 152 15.66 -14.85 12.89
C LEU A 152 15.44 -15.54 14.25
N GLU A 153 14.80 -16.69 14.26
CA GLU A 153 14.59 -17.49 15.47
C GLU A 153 15.93 -17.91 16.09
N LYS A 154 16.87 -18.42 15.28
CA LYS A 154 18.23 -18.74 15.74
C LYS A 154 18.96 -17.50 16.27
N ALA A 155 18.85 -16.36 15.59
CA ALA A 155 19.47 -15.12 16.03
C ALA A 155 18.84 -14.60 17.34
N ASN A 156 17.54 -14.79 17.53
CA ASN A 156 16.83 -14.39 18.75
C ASN A 156 17.19 -15.30 19.93
N GLU A 157 17.20 -16.62 19.72
CA GLU A 157 17.63 -17.60 20.73
C GLU A 157 19.07 -17.33 21.19
N ALA A 158 19.97 -16.97 20.26
CA ALA A 158 21.33 -16.57 20.59
C ALA A 158 21.42 -15.27 21.42
N ARG A 159 20.43 -14.37 21.31
CA ARG A 159 20.37 -13.09 22.04
C ARG A 159 19.63 -13.19 23.37
N ARG A 160 18.81 -14.23 23.57
CA ARG A 160 18.06 -14.46 24.81
C ARG A 160 18.88 -14.30 26.09
N PRO A 161 20.08 -14.90 26.25
CA PRO A 161 20.84 -14.74 27.49
C PRO A 161 21.32 -13.30 27.74
N VAL A 162 21.57 -12.53 26.68
CA VAL A 162 21.96 -11.10 26.80
C VAL A 162 20.77 -10.27 27.26
N VAL A 163 19.58 -10.55 26.75
CA VAL A 163 18.35 -9.87 27.17
C VAL A 163 18.04 -10.18 28.63
N GLU A 164 18.16 -11.43 29.05
CA GLU A 164 17.98 -11.85 30.45
C GLU A 164 18.94 -11.11 31.41
N ASP A 165 20.20 -10.92 31.03
CA ASP A 165 21.18 -10.17 31.82
C ASP A 165 20.86 -8.66 31.89
N ILE A 166 20.40 -8.07 30.78
CA ILE A 166 19.95 -6.67 30.75
C ILE A 166 18.72 -6.49 31.63
N GLU A 167 17.75 -7.40 31.56
CA GLU A 167 16.53 -7.36 32.39
C GLU A 167 16.88 -7.49 33.88
N ALA A 168 17.79 -8.39 34.24
CA ALA A 168 18.31 -8.52 35.60
C ALA A 168 18.99 -7.23 36.07
N SER A 169 19.83 -6.63 35.23
CA SER A 169 20.51 -5.35 35.53
C SER A 169 19.53 -4.18 35.70
N GLN A 170 18.49 -4.12 34.87
CA GLN A 170 17.43 -3.12 35.01
C GLN A 170 16.59 -3.33 36.27
N ALA A 171 16.28 -4.57 36.63
CA ALA A 171 15.58 -4.89 37.87
C ALA A 171 16.39 -4.50 39.12
N ILE A 172 17.72 -4.67 39.08
CA ILE A 172 18.60 -4.18 40.14
C ILE A 172 18.60 -2.65 40.18
N THR A 173 18.72 -2.00 39.02
CA THR A 173 18.75 -0.54 38.91
C THR A 173 17.45 0.09 39.41
N SER A 174 16.29 -0.47 39.06
CA SER A 174 14.99 0.01 39.52
C SER A 174 14.84 -0.17 41.03
N ARG A 175 15.32 -1.28 41.58
CA ARG A 175 15.33 -1.52 43.03
C ARG A 175 16.27 -0.58 43.77
N ILE A 176 17.42 -0.24 43.21
CA ILE A 176 18.34 0.78 43.76
C ILE A 176 17.66 2.15 43.74
N LEU A 177 17.01 2.53 42.64
CA LEU A 177 16.28 3.79 42.55
C LEU A 177 15.17 3.85 43.61
N GLU A 178 14.41 2.76 43.78
CA GLU A 178 13.36 2.68 44.78
C GLU A 178 13.90 2.78 46.21
N LEU A 179 15.03 2.11 46.51
CA LEU A 179 15.70 2.18 47.82
C LEU A 179 16.36 3.54 48.07
N GLY A 180 16.93 4.16 47.05
CA GLY A 180 17.52 5.51 47.12
C GLY A 180 16.45 6.57 47.38
N VAL A 181 15.29 6.46 46.71
CA VAL A 181 14.15 7.36 46.93
C VAL A 181 13.52 7.13 48.31
N LYS A 182 13.53 5.89 48.82
CA LYS A 182 12.96 5.52 50.14
C LYS A 182 13.88 5.77 51.35
N ARG A 183 15.12 6.20 51.16
CA ARG A 183 16.03 6.48 52.29
C ARG A 183 15.69 7.81 52.95
N LEU A 184 14.79 7.79 53.93
CA LEU A 184 14.63 8.89 54.88
C LEU A 184 15.93 9.09 55.67
N LEU A 185 16.33 10.34 55.90
CA LEU A 185 17.45 10.72 56.77
C LEU A 185 16.93 11.59 57.93
N PRO A 186 16.14 11.04 58.87
CA PRO A 186 15.43 11.85 59.86
C PRO A 186 16.34 12.67 60.76
N MET A 187 17.51 12.14 61.12
CA MET A 187 18.47 12.82 62.00
C MET A 187 19.14 14.00 61.28
N GLU A 188 19.48 13.85 60.01
CA GLU A 188 20.10 14.91 59.19
C GLU A 188 19.09 16.02 58.87
N MET A 189 17.85 15.64 58.55
CA MET A 189 16.75 16.58 58.34
C MET A 189 16.48 17.42 59.59
N LEU A 190 16.49 16.80 60.77
CA LEU A 190 16.32 17.49 62.03
C LEU A 190 17.52 18.37 62.37
N ALA A 191 18.75 17.88 62.17
CA ALA A 191 19.98 18.64 62.44
C ALA A 191 20.01 19.93 61.62
N LEU A 192 19.73 19.85 60.31
CA LEU A 192 19.73 21.00 59.41
C LEU A 192 18.72 22.07 59.83
N VAL A 193 17.50 21.66 60.20
CA VAL A 193 16.45 22.60 60.62
C VAL A 193 16.72 23.16 62.02
N ASN A 194 17.36 22.39 62.90
CA ASN A 194 17.71 22.83 64.25
C ASN A 194 18.82 23.89 64.26
N GLU A 195 19.74 23.90 63.28
CA GLU A 195 20.79 24.94 63.18
C GLU A 195 20.25 26.37 63.03
N LYS A 196 19.06 26.54 62.44
CA LYS A 196 18.42 27.85 62.25
C LYS A 196 17.33 28.15 63.26
N ARG A 197 17.17 27.30 64.29
CA ARG A 197 16.14 27.46 65.31
C ARG A 197 16.49 28.62 66.26
N PRO A 198 15.61 29.64 66.40
CA PRO A 198 15.76 30.66 67.44
C PRO A 198 15.70 30.03 68.85
N ALA A 199 16.42 30.61 69.81
CA ALA A 199 16.48 30.08 71.18
C ALA A 199 15.12 30.04 71.91
N THR A 200 14.14 30.77 71.42
CA THR A 200 12.77 30.89 71.94
C THR A 200 11.80 29.82 71.41
N VAL A 201 12.18 29.07 70.37
CA VAL A 201 11.33 28.06 69.72
C VAL A 201 11.65 26.68 70.27
N GLU A 202 10.64 26.01 70.84
CA GLU A 202 10.73 24.63 71.30
C GLU A 202 9.97 23.69 70.37
N PHE A 203 10.63 22.65 69.87
CA PHE A 203 9.99 21.59 69.07
C PHE A 203 9.28 20.60 70.00
N THR A 204 8.00 20.33 69.74
CA THR A 204 7.15 19.46 70.56
C THR A 204 6.88 18.11 69.90
N HIS A 205 6.73 18.09 68.57
CA HIS A 205 6.54 16.86 67.81
C HIS A 205 7.19 16.97 66.43
N ILE A 206 7.88 15.92 66.00
CA ILE A 206 8.56 15.86 64.69
C ILE A 206 8.15 14.55 64.03
N GLN A 207 7.63 14.64 62.81
CA GLN A 207 7.23 13.49 62.00
C GLN A 207 7.87 13.63 60.62
N CYS A 208 8.53 12.56 60.17
CA CYS A 208 9.22 12.50 58.89
C CYS A 208 8.57 11.43 58.02
N GLU A 209 8.13 11.80 56.83
CA GLU A 209 7.46 10.92 55.88
C GLU A 209 7.94 11.18 54.47
N ILE A 210 7.78 10.20 53.58
CA ILE A 210 7.96 10.41 52.15
C ILE A 210 6.58 10.61 51.55
N LYS A 211 6.28 11.84 51.13
CA LYS A 211 4.99 12.18 50.52
C LYS A 211 5.16 12.42 49.03
N LYS A 212 4.16 11.98 48.26
CA LYS A 212 4.02 12.36 46.85
C LYS A 212 3.15 13.61 46.79
N ALA A 213 3.73 14.73 46.39
CA ALA A 213 2.96 15.95 46.13
C ALA A 213 1.99 15.70 44.96
N LYS A 214 0.78 16.27 45.00
CA LYS A 214 -0.25 16.10 43.96
C LYS A 214 0.25 16.45 42.54
N ASP A 215 1.20 17.37 42.44
CA ASP A 215 1.76 17.87 41.17
C ASP A 215 3.17 17.33 40.86
N SER A 216 3.65 16.29 41.56
CA SER A 216 4.98 15.73 41.34
C SER A 216 4.97 14.21 41.10
N ALA A 217 5.67 13.78 40.04
CA ALA A 217 5.83 12.36 39.71
C ALA A 217 6.71 11.62 40.72
N ILE A 218 7.56 12.34 41.46
CA ILE A 218 8.59 11.79 42.36
C ILE A 218 8.19 12.02 43.82
N ALA A 219 8.29 10.99 44.65
CA ALA A 219 8.02 11.08 46.08
C ALA A 219 9.20 11.79 46.78
N LYS A 220 8.91 12.75 47.67
CA LYS A 220 9.93 13.61 48.29
C LYS A 220 9.92 13.46 49.81
N PRO A 221 11.09 13.57 50.46
CA PRO A 221 11.18 13.57 51.92
C PRO A 221 10.58 14.85 52.49
N THR A 222 9.61 14.69 53.39
CA THR A 222 8.88 15.77 54.05
C THR A 222 9.00 15.62 55.57
N MET A 223 9.28 16.71 56.27
CA MET A 223 9.27 16.77 57.73
C MET A 223 8.19 17.74 58.20
N THR A 224 7.31 17.27 59.07
CA THR A 224 6.36 18.10 59.79
C THR A 224 6.88 18.34 61.21
N VAL A 225 7.04 19.61 61.57
CA VAL A 225 7.50 20.06 62.88
C VAL A 225 6.37 20.82 63.57
N ASP A 226 5.93 20.33 64.72
CA ASP A 226 5.10 21.09 65.65
C ASP A 226 6.01 21.76 66.67
N ALA A 227 5.82 23.06 66.86
CA ALA A 227 6.65 23.88 67.74
C ALA A 227 5.81 24.87 68.54
N LYS A 228 6.36 25.37 69.64
CA LYS A 228 5.79 26.45 70.46
C LYS A 228 6.83 27.55 70.69
N THR A 229 6.38 28.79 70.75
CA THR A 229 7.22 29.95 71.09
C THR A 229 6.43 30.98 71.91
N PRO A 230 7.05 31.65 72.89
CA PRO A 230 6.44 32.78 73.59
C PRO A 230 6.41 34.06 72.74
N ASN A 231 7.16 34.13 71.64
CA ASN A 231 7.25 35.31 70.78
C ASN A 231 6.80 34.98 69.35
N ALA A 232 5.69 35.59 68.92
CA ALA A 232 5.11 35.36 67.60
C ALA A 232 6.00 35.88 66.45
N GLY A 233 6.86 36.88 66.68
CA GLY A 233 7.77 37.42 65.67
C GLY A 233 8.79 36.39 65.17
N ASP A 234 9.28 35.56 66.10
CA ASP A 234 10.31 34.55 65.83
C ASP A 234 9.83 33.43 64.88
N ILE A 235 8.51 33.24 64.75
CA ILE A 235 7.93 32.29 63.78
C ILE A 235 8.28 32.72 62.36
N SER A 236 8.09 33.99 62.04
CA SER A 236 8.34 34.54 60.70
C SER A 236 9.82 34.55 60.33
N ASP A 237 10.69 34.79 61.31
CA ASP A 237 12.14 34.79 61.12
C ASP A 237 12.66 33.36 60.92
N PHE A 238 12.12 32.41 61.69
CA PHE A 238 12.41 30.99 61.50
C PHE A 238 11.95 30.50 60.12
N LEU A 239 10.73 30.88 59.67
CA LEU A 239 10.24 30.53 58.33
C LEU A 239 11.17 31.04 57.22
N LYS A 240 11.60 32.30 57.29
CA LYS A 240 12.52 32.87 56.30
C LYS A 240 13.88 32.20 56.33
N ALA A 241 14.41 31.91 57.52
CA ALA A 241 15.71 31.25 57.68
C ALA A 241 15.71 29.82 57.12
N VAL A 242 14.60 29.09 57.31
CA VAL A 242 14.40 27.74 56.77
C VAL A 242 14.14 27.79 55.26
N GLN A 243 13.34 28.73 54.74
CA GLN A 243 13.14 28.90 53.29
C GLN A 243 14.41 29.30 52.53
N ALA A 244 15.35 29.98 53.18
CA ALA A 244 16.61 30.42 52.57
C ALA A 244 17.64 29.28 52.40
N MET A 245 17.39 28.09 52.97
CA MET A 245 18.31 26.96 52.85
C MET A 245 18.29 26.36 51.44
N PRO A 246 19.45 26.13 50.80
CA PRO A 246 19.51 25.55 49.46
C PRO A 246 18.97 24.10 49.39
N GLU A 247 19.00 23.37 50.51
CA GLU A 247 18.54 21.99 50.66
C GLU A 247 17.00 21.88 50.70
N ILE A 248 16.30 22.99 50.96
CA ILE A 248 14.85 23.02 51.08
C ILE A 248 14.22 23.38 49.75
N GLU A 249 13.14 22.68 49.42
CA GLU A 249 12.35 22.93 48.21
C GLU A 249 11.13 23.80 48.50
N ALA A 250 10.40 23.47 49.57
CA ALA A 250 9.21 24.19 49.95
C ALA A 250 8.99 24.13 51.46
N VAL A 251 8.42 25.20 52.00
CA VAL A 251 8.05 25.31 53.41
C VAL A 251 6.63 25.83 53.47
N THR A 252 5.71 25.00 53.97
CA THR A 252 4.30 25.34 54.12
C THR A 252 4.00 25.57 55.60
N PRO A 253 3.77 26.83 56.03
CA PRO A 253 3.34 27.11 57.39
C PRO A 253 1.88 26.69 57.58
N GLY A 254 1.61 25.98 58.69
CA GLY A 254 0.26 25.78 59.19
C GLY A 254 -0.22 26.97 60.03
N GLU A 255 -1.52 27.05 60.26
CA GLU A 255 -2.13 28.13 61.04
C GLU A 255 -1.61 28.18 62.49
N PRO A 256 -0.97 29.29 62.92
CA PRO A 256 -0.54 29.46 64.29
C PRO A 256 -1.73 29.56 65.24
N ARG A 257 -1.71 28.81 66.34
CA ARG A 257 -2.69 28.87 67.41
C ARG A 257 -2.08 29.60 68.60
N VAL A 258 -2.60 30.80 68.87
CA VAL A 258 -2.19 31.64 69.99
C VAL A 258 -2.93 31.22 71.25
N ARG A 259 -2.21 30.97 72.33
CA ARG A 259 -2.75 30.82 73.70
C ARG A 259 -2.12 31.89 74.59
N GLU A 260 -2.73 32.16 75.75
CA GLU A 260 -2.38 33.28 76.66
C GLU A 260 -0.89 33.39 77.01
N THR A 261 -0.12 32.30 76.97
CA THR A 261 1.30 32.26 77.36
C THR A 261 2.26 31.75 76.28
N SER A 262 1.76 31.22 75.16
CA SER A 262 2.60 30.72 74.05
C SER A 262 1.80 30.54 72.77
N THR A 263 2.48 30.69 71.63
CA THR A 263 1.93 30.41 70.29
C THR A 263 2.46 29.07 69.82
N THR A 264 1.55 28.17 69.46
CA THR A 264 1.88 26.89 68.82
C THR A 264 1.73 27.00 67.31
N PHE A 265 2.65 26.45 66.54
CA PHE A 265 2.59 26.46 65.07
C PHE A 265 3.10 25.14 64.50
N ARG A 266 2.61 24.80 63.31
CA ARG A 266 3.01 23.62 62.54
C ARG A 266 3.75 24.05 61.30
N LEU A 267 4.81 23.34 60.95
CA LEU A 267 5.60 23.61 59.77
C LEU A 267 5.78 22.33 58.96
N GLU A 268 5.39 22.35 57.68
CA GLU A 268 5.68 21.26 56.76
C GLU A 268 6.83 21.67 55.82
N ILE A 269 7.95 20.95 55.92
CA ILE A 269 9.19 21.23 55.18
C ILE A 269 9.41 20.10 54.18
N THR A 270 9.53 20.44 52.89
CA THR A 270 9.86 19.51 51.81
C THR A 270 11.30 19.73 51.37
N PHE A 271 12.09 18.66 51.34
CA PHE A 271 13.53 18.73 51.05
C PHE A 271 13.85 18.27 49.63
N LYS A 272 14.89 18.84 49.04
CA LYS A 272 15.49 18.36 47.78
C LYS A 272 16.35 17.13 48.09
N GLN A 273 15.92 15.96 47.63
CA GLN A 273 16.57 14.69 47.96
C GLN A 273 18.07 14.64 47.64
N ALA A 274 18.49 15.15 46.48
CA ALA A 274 19.90 15.18 46.07
C ALA A 274 20.76 16.09 46.96
N ALA A 275 20.19 17.22 47.43
CA ALA A 275 20.91 18.15 48.31
C ALA A 275 20.99 17.62 49.75
N LEU A 276 19.94 16.94 50.23
CA LEU A 276 19.91 16.30 51.53
C LEU A 276 20.95 15.18 51.66
N LEU A 277 21.10 14.35 50.63
CA LEU A 277 22.12 13.29 50.59
C LEU A 277 23.54 13.86 50.64
N LYS A 278 23.78 14.96 49.90
CA LYS A 278 25.08 15.64 49.91
C LYS A 278 25.38 16.31 51.26
N ALA A 279 24.38 16.94 51.88
CA ALA A 279 24.52 17.57 53.19
C ALA A 279 24.83 16.54 54.30
N ALA A 280 24.20 15.36 54.24
CA ALA A 280 24.45 14.26 55.17
C ALA A 280 25.87 13.66 55.05
N GLU A 281 26.50 13.73 53.88
CA GLU A 281 27.90 13.33 53.70
C GLU A 281 28.87 14.34 54.33
N THR A 282 28.54 15.63 54.28
CA THR A 282 29.34 16.70 54.90
C THR A 282 29.23 16.78 56.43
N ILE A 283 28.09 16.42 57.02
CA ILE A 283 27.89 16.45 58.49
C ILE A 283 28.67 15.34 59.22
N LYS A 284 29.08 14.28 58.50
CA LYS A 284 29.84 13.15 59.06
C LYS A 284 31.37 13.33 59.07
N GLN A 285 31.88 14.41 58.47
CA GLN A 285 33.30 14.79 58.52
C GLN A 285 33.57 15.73 59.68
#